data_AF-A0A0Q9PRJ7-F1
#
_entry.id   AF-A0A0Q9PRJ7-F1
#
_cell.length_a   1.000
_cell.length_b   1.000
_cell.length_c   1.000
_cell.angle_alpha   90.00
_cell.angle_beta   90.00
_cell.angle_gamma   90.00
#
_symmetry.space_group_name_H-M   'P 1'
#
loop_
_entity.id
_entity.type
_entity.pdbx_description
1 polymer ?
#
loop_
_entity_poly.entity_id
_entity_poly.type
_entity_poly.pdbx_seq_one_letter_code
_entity_poly.pdbx_strand_id
1 'polypeptide(L)'
;MTPLSPVQPYALLDLIIRAPKMSNLHTGLYVTLLKLHNLLESGSKSYALPYTRMYTMQNQNNKAIYVYGSALLKKNQMVILLDDSSTRGLMWLTNAIRSALVTANFNQNHEKVSVDVFHSQSGIEPLIEGEKLSVKVKTLISENARDNATYRDCVQTFHVAA
;
A
#
# COMPACT_ATOMS: atom_id res chain seq x y z
N MET A 1 -8.22 -9.01 -31.01
CA MET A 1 -8.31 -9.22 -29.55
C MET A 1 -7.85 -10.63 -29.25
N THR A 2 -6.69 -10.79 -28.63
CA THR A 2 -6.19 -12.09 -28.15
C THR A 2 -7.03 -12.56 -26.96
N PRO A 3 -7.47 -13.83 -26.92
CA PRO A 3 -8.23 -14.33 -25.77
C PRO A 3 -7.35 -14.31 -24.52
N LEU A 4 -7.92 -13.82 -23.42
CA LEU A 4 -7.30 -13.91 -22.10
C LEU A 4 -7.04 -15.39 -21.80
N SER A 5 -5.77 -15.78 -21.70
CA SER A 5 -5.36 -17.12 -21.30
C SER A 5 -6.03 -17.47 -19.97
N PRO A 6 -6.69 -18.64 -19.84
CA PRO A 6 -7.40 -19.00 -18.63
C PRO A 6 -6.45 -18.97 -17.42
N VAL A 7 -6.90 -18.32 -16.36
CA VAL A 7 -6.19 -18.31 -15.08
C VAL A 7 -6.13 -19.75 -14.58
N GLN A 8 -4.92 -20.29 -14.43
CA GLN A 8 -4.71 -21.64 -13.91
C GLN A 8 -5.33 -21.75 -12.50
N PRO A 9 -6.06 -22.83 -12.16
CA PRO A 9 -6.76 -22.96 -10.87
C PRO A 9 -5.85 -22.72 -9.65
N TYR A 10 -4.58 -23.13 -9.75
CA TYR A 10 -3.57 -22.94 -8.71
C TYR A 10 -3.24 -21.47 -8.44
N ALA A 11 -3.29 -20.60 -9.45
CA ALA A 11 -2.99 -19.19 -9.29
C ALA A 11 -4.07 -18.44 -8.49
N LEU A 12 -5.32 -18.91 -8.54
CA LEU A 12 -6.43 -18.41 -7.75
C LEU A 12 -6.30 -18.83 -6.28
N LEU A 13 -5.90 -20.09 -6.03
CA LEU A 13 -5.64 -20.59 -4.68
C LEU A 13 -4.48 -19.85 -4.01
N ASP A 14 -3.39 -19.61 -4.75
CA ASP A 14 -2.24 -18.83 -4.28
C ASP A 14 -2.63 -17.39 -3.89
N LEU A 15 -3.51 -16.75 -4.66
CA LEU A 15 -4.02 -15.42 -4.35
C LEU A 15 -4.84 -15.42 -3.05
N ILE A 16 -5.72 -16.41 -2.87
CA ILE A 16 -6.55 -16.55 -1.65
C ILE A 16 -5.67 -16.74 -0.41
N ILE A 17 -4.56 -17.48 -0.52
CA ILE A 17 -3.62 -17.70 0.58
C ILE A 17 -2.76 -16.46 0.86
N ARG A 18 -2.35 -15.73 -0.18
CA ARG A 18 -1.42 -14.57 -0.07
C ARG A 18 -2.11 -13.26 0.30
N ALA A 19 -3.30 -12.98 -0.21
CA ALA A 19 -4.00 -11.71 0.03
C ALA A 19 -4.22 -11.41 1.53
N PRO A 20 -4.61 -12.39 2.37
CA PRO A 20 -4.70 -12.18 3.82
C PRO A 20 -3.34 -11.84 4.46
N LYS A 21 -2.26 -12.52 4.03
CA LYS A 21 -0.90 -12.24 4.54
C LYS A 21 -0.44 -10.83 4.18
N MET A 22 -0.71 -10.37 2.95
CA MET A 22 -0.39 -9.00 2.53
C MET A 22 -1.21 -7.95 3.30
N SER A 23 -2.47 -8.25 3.61
CA SER A 23 -3.32 -7.42 4.48
C SER A 23 -2.76 -7.32 5.90
N ASN A 24 -2.31 -8.43 6.49
CA ASN A 24 -1.75 -8.46 7.84
C ASN A 24 -0.41 -7.70 7.94
N LEU A 25 0.32 -7.60 6.83
CA LEU A 25 1.54 -6.80 6.72
C LEU A 25 1.26 -5.36 6.24
N HIS A 26 0.00 -5.01 5.99
CA HIS A 26 -0.46 -3.74 5.39
C HIS A 26 0.35 -3.31 4.16
N THR A 27 0.78 -4.29 3.38
CA THR A 27 1.64 -4.08 2.19
C THR A 27 0.85 -3.69 0.95
N GLY A 28 -0.48 -3.78 0.99
CA GLY A 28 -1.34 -3.35 -0.11
C GLY A 28 -2.78 -3.15 0.34
N LEU A 29 -3.58 -2.48 -0.48
CA LEU A 29 -4.99 -2.22 -0.19
C LEU A 29 -5.76 -3.54 -0.18
N TYR A 30 -6.49 -3.81 0.91
CA TYR A 30 -7.42 -4.93 0.99
C TYR A 30 -8.83 -4.41 1.27
N VAL A 31 -9.81 -4.99 0.58
CA VAL A 31 -11.23 -4.64 0.69
C VAL A 31 -12.02 -5.93 0.81
N THR A 32 -12.79 -6.09 1.90
CA THR A 32 -13.71 -7.21 2.06
C THR A 32 -14.96 -7.01 1.20
N LEU A 33 -15.67 -8.10 0.90
CA LEU A 33 -16.93 -8.01 0.16
C LEU A 33 -17.97 -7.14 0.88
N LEU A 34 -18.05 -7.23 2.21
CA LEU A 34 -18.92 -6.38 3.02
C LEU A 34 -18.53 -4.90 2.92
N LYS A 35 -17.23 -4.57 2.98
CA LYS A 35 -16.76 -3.20 2.81
C LYS A 35 -17.05 -2.67 1.41
N LEU A 36 -16.90 -3.51 0.37
CA LEU A 36 -17.25 -3.16 -1.00
C LEU A 36 -18.75 -2.86 -1.13
N HIS A 37 -19.60 -3.74 -0.60
CA HIS A 37 -21.05 -3.53 -0.60
C HIS A 37 -21.42 -2.20 0.04
N ASN A 38 -20.90 -1.92 1.24
CA ASN A 38 -21.14 -0.65 1.93
C ASN A 38 -20.62 0.57 1.14
N LEU A 39 -19.46 0.45 0.47
CA LEU A 39 -18.93 1.52 -0.38
C LEU A 39 -19.86 1.82 -1.56
N LEU A 40 -20.41 0.79 -2.20
CA LEU A 40 -21.35 0.92 -3.32
C LEU A 40 -22.68 1.53 -2.87
N GLU A 41 -23.17 1.19 -1.67
CA GLU A 41 -24.41 1.73 -1.12
C GLU A 41 -24.27 3.15 -0.56
N SER A 42 -23.08 3.54 -0.08
CA SER A 42 -22.83 4.84 0.57
C SER A 42 -23.07 6.07 -0.33
N GLY A 43 -23.32 5.89 -1.63
CA GLY A 43 -23.41 6.97 -2.61
C GLY A 43 -22.06 7.63 -2.93
N SER A 44 -20.96 7.08 -2.41
CA SER A 44 -19.59 7.53 -2.73
C SER A 44 -19.33 7.41 -4.22
N LYS A 45 -19.04 8.55 -4.86
CA LYS A 45 -18.81 8.60 -6.31
C LYS A 45 -17.46 8.02 -6.74
N SER A 46 -16.54 7.77 -5.81
CA SER A 46 -15.22 7.21 -6.09
C SER A 46 -14.75 6.26 -4.99
N TYR A 47 -14.04 5.20 -5.37
CA TYR A 47 -13.49 4.21 -4.45
C TYR A 47 -12.25 3.53 -5.05
N ALA A 48 -11.33 3.10 -4.19
CA ALA A 48 -10.14 2.36 -4.57
C ALA A 48 -10.36 0.87 -4.31
N LEU A 49 -10.06 0.01 -5.30
CA LEU A 49 -10.13 -1.44 -5.18
C LEU A 49 -8.78 -2.06 -5.53
N PRO A 50 -8.34 -3.13 -4.85
CA PRO A 50 -7.14 -3.84 -5.24
C PRO A 50 -7.30 -4.43 -6.65
N TYR A 51 -6.23 -4.37 -7.44
CA TYR A 51 -6.14 -5.12 -8.68
C TYR A 51 -4.93 -6.04 -8.69
N THR A 52 -5.03 -7.09 -9.49
CA THR A 52 -4.00 -8.09 -9.60
C THR A 52 -3.23 -7.97 -10.90
N ARG A 53 -1.97 -8.40 -10.88
CA ARG A 53 -1.19 -8.64 -12.08
C ARG A 53 -0.73 -10.08 -12.12
N MET A 54 -0.51 -10.56 -13.33
CA MET A 54 0.09 -11.84 -13.61
C MET A 54 1.55 -11.62 -14.01
N TYR A 55 2.46 -12.41 -13.44
CA TYR A 55 3.85 -12.42 -13.87
C TYR A 55 4.31 -13.85 -14.16
N THR A 56 5.19 -13.97 -15.16
CA THR A 56 5.82 -15.23 -15.51
C THR A 56 7.09 -15.38 -14.70
N MET A 57 7.23 -16.51 -14.00
CA MET A 57 8.46 -16.83 -13.28
C MET A 57 9.57 -17.15 -14.29
N GLN A 58 10.78 -16.62 -14.08
CA GLN A 58 11.89 -16.72 -15.04
C GLN A 58 12.26 -18.16 -15.47
N ASN A 59 11.90 -19.19 -14.72
CA ASN A 59 12.31 -20.58 -14.96
C ASN A 59 11.18 -21.60 -15.13
N GLN A 60 9.90 -21.18 -15.18
CA GLN A 60 8.79 -22.11 -15.34
C GLN A 60 7.69 -21.45 -16.18
N ASN A 61 6.98 -22.21 -17.02
CA ASN A 61 5.70 -21.81 -17.64
C ASN A 61 4.58 -21.51 -16.60
N ASN A 62 4.95 -21.38 -15.32
CA ASN A 62 4.09 -21.05 -14.21
C ASN A 62 3.91 -19.54 -14.12
N LYS A 63 2.64 -19.15 -14.23
CA LYS A 63 2.17 -17.78 -14.04
C LYS A 63 1.69 -17.62 -12.61
N ALA A 64 2.19 -16.62 -11.91
CA ALA A 64 1.73 -16.29 -10.57
C ALA A 64 0.87 -15.01 -10.61
N ILE A 65 -0.16 -14.98 -9.77
CA ILE A 65 -1.01 -13.80 -9.57
C ILE A 65 -0.66 -13.17 -8.23
N TYR A 66 -0.58 -11.85 -8.20
CA TYR A 66 -0.36 -11.09 -6.99
C TYR A 66 -1.16 -9.78 -7.05
N VAL A 67 -1.50 -9.24 -5.87
CA VAL A 67 -2.07 -7.91 -5.76
C VAL A 67 -0.93 -6.91 -6.00
N TYR A 68 -1.06 -6.08 -7.03
CA TYR A 68 0.00 -5.14 -7.42
C TYR A 68 -0.24 -3.72 -6.90
N GLY A 69 -1.49 -3.31 -6.81
CA GLY A 69 -1.84 -1.93 -6.49
C GLY A 69 -3.35 -1.73 -6.45
N SER A 70 -3.81 -0.51 -6.70
CA SER A 70 -5.23 -0.15 -6.61
C SER A 70 -5.77 0.49 -7.88
N ALA A 71 -6.94 0.03 -8.32
CA ALA A 71 -7.73 0.72 -9.32
C ALA A 71 -8.57 1.79 -8.61
N LEU A 72 -8.49 3.03 -9.09
CA LEU A 72 -9.42 4.09 -8.72
C LEU A 72 -10.62 4.02 -9.65
N LEU A 73 -11.79 3.83 -9.06
CA LEU A 73 -13.07 3.85 -9.76
C LEU A 73 -13.78 5.15 -9.44
N LYS A 74 -14.39 5.75 -10.45
CA LYS A 74 -15.27 6.92 -10.35
C LYS A 74 -16.53 6.66 -11.16
N LYS A 75 -17.71 6.83 -10.56
CA LYS A 75 -19.00 6.54 -11.19
C LYS A 75 -19.02 5.15 -11.87
N ASN A 76 -18.54 4.13 -11.15
CA ASN A 76 -18.44 2.74 -11.61
C ASN A 76 -17.53 2.51 -12.83
N GLN A 77 -16.64 3.44 -13.15
CA GLN A 77 -15.63 3.30 -14.20
C GLN A 77 -14.24 3.39 -13.60
N MET A 78 -13.33 2.50 -14.00
CA MET A 78 -11.93 2.59 -13.66
C MET A 78 -11.30 3.78 -14.41
N VAL A 79 -10.74 4.73 -13.66
CA VAL A 79 -10.12 5.93 -14.23
C VAL A 79 -8.60 5.89 -14.16
N ILE A 80 -8.02 5.28 -13.12
CA ILE A 80 -6.58 5.26 -12.86
C ILE A 80 -6.19 3.93 -12.23
N LEU A 81 -5.00 3.43 -12.56
CA LEU A 81 -4.32 2.36 -11.84
C LEU A 81 -3.16 2.96 -11.06
N LEU A 82 -3.17 2.75 -9.75
CA LEU A 82 -2.09 3.10 -8.82
C LEU A 82 -1.17 1.90 -8.67
N ASP A 83 0.14 2.12 -8.79
CA ASP A 83 1.14 1.12 -8.42
C ASP A 83 1.24 0.95 -6.90
N ASP A 84 2.06 0.00 -6.46
CA ASP A 84 2.24 -0.32 -5.04
C ASP A 84 2.62 0.91 -4.19
N SER A 85 3.56 1.72 -4.69
CA SER A 85 4.02 2.95 -4.00
C SER A 85 2.89 3.97 -3.86
N SER A 86 2.17 4.25 -4.96
CA SER A 86 1.06 5.20 -4.96
C SER A 86 -0.13 4.71 -4.13
N THR A 87 -0.41 3.41 -4.18
CA THR A 87 -1.41 2.76 -3.32
C THR A 87 -1.05 2.93 -1.86
N ARG A 88 0.21 2.71 -1.49
CA ARG A 88 0.68 2.87 -0.11
C ARG A 88 0.58 4.32 0.35
N GLY A 89 0.92 5.28 -0.52
CA GLY A 89 0.68 6.72 -0.27
C GLY A 89 -0.79 7.02 0.02
N LEU A 90 -1.70 6.54 -0.82
CA LEU A 90 -3.15 6.68 -0.61
C LEU A 90 -3.60 6.07 0.74
N MET A 91 -3.06 4.90 1.09
CA MET A 91 -3.39 4.24 2.35
C MET A 91 -2.91 5.01 3.59
N TRP A 92 -1.76 5.69 3.52
CA TRP A 92 -1.33 6.64 4.56
C TRP A 92 -2.33 7.79 4.70
N LEU A 93 -2.68 8.45 3.59
CA LEU A 93 -3.62 9.58 3.60
C LEU A 93 -5.01 9.21 4.15
N THR A 94 -5.47 8.01 3.84
CA THR A 94 -6.80 7.51 4.24
C THR A 94 -6.83 6.80 5.59
N ASN A 95 -5.73 6.87 6.36
CA ASN A 95 -5.60 6.23 7.68
C ASN A 95 -5.84 4.70 7.64
N ALA A 96 -5.50 4.06 6.52
CA ALA A 96 -5.69 2.62 6.30
C ALA A 96 -4.50 1.78 6.79
N ILE A 97 -3.35 2.41 7.08
CA ILE A 97 -2.14 1.76 7.60
C ILE A 97 -2.15 1.83 9.12
N ARG A 98 -2.16 0.66 9.78
CA ARG A 98 -2.11 0.52 11.24
C ARG A 98 -0.72 0.10 11.73
N SER A 99 -0.10 -0.84 11.02
CA SER A 99 1.29 -1.24 11.17
C SER A 99 1.92 -1.40 9.78
N ALA A 100 3.25 -1.36 9.65
CA ALA A 100 3.94 -1.52 8.37
C ALA A 100 5.45 -1.75 8.55
N LEU A 101 6.07 -2.50 7.64
CA LEU A 101 7.53 -2.51 7.47
C LEU A 101 7.92 -1.53 6.35
N VAL A 102 8.63 -0.47 6.69
CA VAL A 102 9.10 0.55 5.73
C VAL A 102 10.61 0.41 5.59
N THR A 103 11.12 0.26 4.37
CA THR A 103 12.56 0.26 4.11
C THR A 103 12.90 1.47 3.26
N ALA A 104 13.83 2.29 3.74
CA ALA A 104 14.28 3.49 3.05
C ALA A 104 15.81 3.46 2.91
N ASN A 105 16.31 4.16 1.87
CA ASN A 105 17.74 4.40 1.74
C ASN A 105 18.13 5.46 2.78
N PHE A 106 19.08 5.12 3.65
CA PHE A 106 19.56 5.98 4.73
C PHE A 106 20.56 7.02 4.24
N ASN A 107 21.33 6.69 3.19
CA ASN A 107 22.29 7.59 2.58
C ASN A 107 22.47 7.32 1.08
N GLN A 108 23.33 8.12 0.46
CA GLN A 108 23.70 8.00 -0.96
C GLN A 108 24.40 6.68 -1.30
N ASN A 109 24.88 5.93 -0.31
CA ASN A 109 25.57 4.65 -0.50
C ASN A 109 24.60 3.46 -0.55
N HIS A 110 23.29 3.71 -0.69
CA HIS A 110 22.25 2.68 -0.74
C HIS A 110 22.17 1.78 0.50
N GLU A 111 22.69 2.24 1.64
CA GLU A 111 22.45 1.58 2.92
C GLU A 111 20.95 1.66 3.23
N LYS A 112 20.36 0.55 3.67
CA LYS A 112 18.92 0.41 3.87
C LYS A 112 18.60 0.31 5.34
N VAL A 113 17.78 1.22 5.84
CA VAL A 113 17.20 1.10 7.19
C VAL A 113 15.77 0.62 7.06
N SER A 114 15.40 -0.36 7.89
CA SER A 114 14.04 -0.84 8.00
C SER A 114 13.40 -0.34 9.29
N VAL A 115 12.18 0.15 9.19
CA VAL A 115 11.41 0.65 10.31
C VAL A 115 10.16 -0.20 10.44
N ASP A 116 9.99 -0.80 11.61
CA ASP A 116 8.80 -1.57 11.97
C ASP A 116 7.81 -0.64 12.68
N VAL A 117 6.84 -0.14 11.92
CA VAL A 117 5.73 0.67 12.42
C VAL A 117 4.73 -0.26 13.06
N PHE A 118 4.54 -0.16 14.37
CA PHE A 118 3.53 -0.95 15.10
C PHE A 118 2.26 -0.13 15.40
N HIS A 119 2.31 1.20 15.25
CA HIS A 119 1.15 2.07 15.35
C HIS A 119 1.23 3.23 14.35
N SER A 120 0.11 3.52 13.69
CA SER A 120 -0.05 4.68 12.81
C SER A 120 -1.45 5.25 12.89
N GLN A 121 -1.53 6.58 12.89
CA GLN A 121 -2.76 7.33 12.77
C GLN A 121 -2.55 8.54 11.85
N SER A 122 -3.36 8.63 10.79
CA SER A 122 -3.36 9.78 9.89
C SER A 122 -4.70 10.52 9.91
N GLY A 123 -4.65 11.83 9.69
CA GLY A 123 -5.79 12.72 9.60
C GLY A 123 -5.62 13.76 8.50
N ILE A 124 -6.73 14.14 7.90
CA ILE A 124 -6.80 15.17 6.86
C ILE A 124 -7.62 16.35 7.38
N GLU A 125 -7.02 17.53 7.40
CA GLU A 125 -7.63 18.80 7.75
C GLU A 125 -7.74 19.68 6.49
N PRO A 126 -8.92 19.82 5.88
CA PRO A 126 -9.13 20.76 4.79
C PRO A 126 -9.10 22.20 5.31
N LEU A 127 -8.42 23.09 4.59
CA LEU A 127 -8.30 24.51 4.87
C LEU A 127 -8.80 25.28 3.65
N ILE A 128 -9.83 26.10 3.81
CA ILE A 128 -10.42 26.90 2.74
C ILE A 128 -10.15 28.37 3.04
N GLU A 129 -9.37 29.02 2.18
CA GLU A 129 -9.05 30.44 2.27
C GLU A 129 -9.48 31.12 0.96
N GLY A 130 -10.62 31.81 0.99
CA GLY A 130 -11.26 32.33 -0.22
C GLY A 130 -11.59 31.21 -1.20
N GLU A 131 -11.03 31.27 -2.41
CA GLU A 131 -11.22 30.24 -3.46
C GLU A 131 -10.15 29.13 -3.41
N LYS A 132 -9.19 29.20 -2.49
CA LYS A 132 -8.09 28.22 -2.40
C LYS A 132 -8.41 27.13 -1.39
N LEU A 133 -8.52 25.90 -1.87
CA LEU A 133 -8.51 24.70 -1.04
C LEU A 133 -7.06 24.25 -0.81
N SER A 134 -6.64 24.19 0.44
CA SER A 134 -5.41 23.56 0.89
C SER A 134 -5.75 22.36 1.77
N VAL A 135 -4.92 21.32 1.76
CA VAL A 135 -5.15 20.11 2.54
C VAL A 135 -3.94 19.86 3.43
N LYS A 136 -4.14 19.90 4.75
CA LYS A 136 -3.10 19.54 5.72
C LYS A 136 -3.28 18.07 6.10
N VAL A 137 -2.20 17.31 5.95
CA VAL A 137 -2.16 15.90 6.37
C VAL A 137 -1.27 15.80 7.59
N LYS A 138 -1.76 15.16 8.64
CA LYS A 138 -0.99 14.85 9.85
C LYS A 138 -0.94 13.34 10.02
N THR A 139 0.26 12.80 10.21
CA THR A 139 0.49 11.38 10.45
C THR A 139 1.34 11.22 11.70
N LEU A 140 0.83 10.45 12.67
CA LEU A 140 1.53 10.06 13.88
C LEU A 140 1.92 8.59 13.75
N ILE A 141 3.18 8.28 14.05
CA ILE A 141 3.77 6.95 13.88
C ILE A 141 4.51 6.58 15.16
N SER A 142 4.30 5.36 15.64
CA SER A 142 5.15 4.72 16.65
C SER A 142 5.84 3.51 16.02
N GLU A 143 7.16 3.47 16.16
CA GLU A 143 8.00 2.58 15.38
C GLU A 143 9.21 2.08 16.16
N ASN A 144 9.70 0.91 15.76
CA ASN A 144 10.99 0.38 16.16
C ASN A 144 11.91 0.36 14.95
N ALA A 145 13.02 1.09 15.01
CA ALA A 145 14.06 1.00 13.99
C ALA A 145 14.74 -0.38 14.09
N ARG A 146 14.85 -1.07 12.95
CA ARG A 146 15.67 -2.28 12.81
C ARG A 146 16.82 -1.97 11.88
N ASP A 147 18.03 -2.15 12.39
CA ASP A 147 19.22 -2.16 11.56
C ASP A 147 19.20 -3.40 10.67
N ASN A 148 19.32 -3.21 9.35
CA ASN A 148 19.50 -4.32 8.42
C ASN A 148 20.99 -4.67 8.35
N ALA A 149 21.61 -5.06 9.47
CA ALA A 149 23.02 -5.50 9.54
C ALA A 149 23.97 -4.69 8.61
N THR A 150 23.82 -3.36 8.61
CA THR A 150 24.77 -2.45 7.96
C THR A 150 25.78 -2.00 9.01
N TYR A 151 27.00 -1.70 8.59
CA TYR A 151 28.21 -1.60 9.43
C TYR A 151 28.19 -0.50 10.52
N ARG A 152 27.05 0.14 10.82
CA ARG A 152 26.90 1.21 11.80
C ARG A 152 25.60 1.12 12.58
N ASP A 153 25.71 1.15 13.90
CA ASP A 153 24.61 1.16 14.85
C ASP A 153 23.64 2.33 14.60
N CYS A 154 22.40 2.02 14.19
CA CYS A 154 21.34 2.99 13.92
C CYS A 154 20.91 3.81 15.17
N VAL A 155 21.22 3.33 16.38
CA VAL A 155 20.73 3.93 17.64
C VAL A 155 21.55 5.16 18.06
N GLN A 156 22.83 5.25 17.66
CA GLN A 156 23.71 6.32 18.14
C GLN A 156 23.53 7.68 17.43
N THR A 157 22.83 7.73 16.29
CA THR A 157 22.78 8.95 15.47
C THR A 157 21.59 9.88 15.80
N PHE A 158 20.60 9.44 16.60
CA PHE A 158 19.47 10.28 17.00
C PHE A 158 19.78 11.30 18.11
N HIS A 159 21.02 11.35 18.62
CA HIS A 159 21.44 12.29 19.67
C HIS A 159 22.10 13.59 19.15
N VAL A 160 22.09 13.86 17.84
CA VAL A 160 22.66 15.12 17.33
C VAL A 160 21.79 15.72 16.23
N ALA A 161 20.81 16.53 16.65
CA ALA A 161 20.34 17.72 15.94
C ALA A 161 19.34 18.47 16.85
N ALA A 162 19.89 19.30 17.74
CA ALA A 162 19.19 20.42 18.35
C ALA A 162 19.58 21.70 17.59
#